data_AF-A0A059X4J6-F1
#
_entry.id   AF-A0A059X4J6-F1
#
_cell.length_a   1.000
_cell.length_b   1.000
_cell.length_c   1.000
_cell.angle_alpha   90.00
_cell.angle_beta   90.00
_cell.angle_gamma   90.00
#
_symmetry.space_group_name_H-M   'P 1'
#
loop_
_entity.id
_entity.type
_entity.pdbx_description
1 polymer ?
#
loop_
_entity_poly.entity_id
_entity_poly.type
_entity_poly.pdbx_seq_one_letter_code
_entity_poly.pdbx_strand_id
1 'polypeptide(L)'
;MSRNKKKNKPQVVRTGSISTSPTWEYFPWLITCVFVLFAAWGLYKHEMWRDEHQTWLSARDSSTFFDLYKNTIYDGHPILWHSVLWIFSKLTSNYLIVQVINLVFATGCVFLLNRYSPLPLIWKAMISFSYFFLYEYTIISRCYGLGLLLVIALCAVYSKRWERPWLVAILLFLLANTSVYGMILSLCFGGVIFLDLVFTWKDNKAHTWKILTTLVIGLIGVVLSFYQIYP
;
A
#
# COMPACT_ATOMS: atom_id res chain seq x y z
N MET A 1 13.14 -47.71 -32.73
CA MET A 1 12.56 -46.36 -32.95
C MET A 1 12.09 -45.78 -31.62
N SER A 2 12.97 -45.09 -30.88
CA SER A 2 12.67 -44.46 -29.59
C SER A 2 12.65 -42.94 -29.77
N ARG A 3 11.46 -42.34 -29.77
CA ARG A 3 11.24 -40.90 -29.97
C ARG A 3 11.40 -40.18 -28.63
N ASN A 4 12.60 -39.65 -28.40
CA ASN A 4 12.94 -38.88 -27.21
C ASN A 4 12.26 -37.50 -27.26
N LYS A 5 11.11 -37.34 -26.58
CA LYS A 5 10.42 -36.06 -26.42
C LYS A 5 11.20 -35.18 -25.43
N LYS A 6 12.14 -34.37 -25.94
CA LYS A 6 12.71 -33.25 -25.19
C LYS A 6 11.57 -32.29 -24.80
N LYS A 7 11.26 -32.22 -23.51
CA LYS A 7 10.38 -31.21 -22.93
C LYS A 7 11.04 -29.84 -23.10
N ASN A 8 10.53 -29.03 -24.01
CA ASN A 8 10.86 -27.61 -24.08
C ASN A 8 10.40 -26.96 -22.76
N LYS A 9 11.36 -26.63 -21.90
CA LYS A 9 11.12 -25.72 -20.77
C LYS A 9 10.73 -24.35 -21.37
N PRO A 10 9.69 -23.67 -20.87
CA PRO A 10 9.39 -22.31 -21.29
C PRO A 10 10.63 -21.45 -21.02
N GLN A 11 11.13 -20.79 -22.05
CA GLN A 11 12.23 -19.85 -21.88
C GLN A 11 11.72 -18.70 -21.01
N VAL A 12 12.25 -18.61 -19.80
CA VAL A 12 12.13 -17.41 -18.98
C VAL A 12 12.71 -16.28 -19.81
N VAL A 13 11.86 -15.36 -20.27
CA VAL A 13 12.29 -14.11 -20.87
C VAL A 13 13.16 -13.43 -19.83
N ARG A 14 14.48 -13.52 -20.00
CA ARG A 14 15.43 -12.73 -19.22
C ARG A 14 15.14 -11.29 -19.60
N THR A 15 14.38 -10.58 -18.77
CA THR A 15 14.32 -9.13 -18.81
C THR A 15 15.77 -8.66 -18.74
N GLY A 16 16.27 -8.15 -19.86
CA GLY A 16 17.62 -7.62 -19.94
C GLY A 16 17.81 -6.64 -18.81
N SER A 17 18.88 -6.82 -18.04
CA SER A 17 19.34 -5.80 -17.11
C SER A 17 19.64 -4.56 -17.93
N ILE A 18 18.69 -3.63 -17.99
CA ILE A 18 18.91 -2.30 -18.52
C ILE A 18 20.03 -1.73 -17.66
N SER A 19 21.23 -1.59 -18.22
CA SER A 19 22.33 -0.89 -17.57
C SER A 19 21.91 0.58 -17.48
N THR A 20 21.24 0.93 -16.40
CA THR A 20 20.87 2.31 -16.12
C THR A 20 22.18 3.07 -15.91
N SER A 21 22.44 4.09 -16.73
CA SER A 21 23.57 4.96 -16.46
C SER A 21 23.40 5.60 -15.06
N PRO A 22 24.47 6.01 -14.37
CA PRO A 22 24.41 6.50 -12.99
C PRO A 22 23.42 7.66 -12.79
N THR A 23 23.11 8.44 -13.83
CA THR A 23 22.11 9.51 -13.76
C THR A 23 20.68 9.01 -13.53
N TRP A 24 20.37 7.77 -13.93
CA TRP A 24 19.03 7.21 -13.77
C TRP A 24 18.67 6.83 -12.34
N GLU A 25 19.66 6.66 -11.47
CA GLU A 25 19.44 6.33 -10.05
C GLU A 25 18.88 7.52 -9.25
N TYR A 26 19.14 8.74 -9.71
CA TYR A 26 18.71 9.97 -9.03
C TYR A 26 17.33 10.48 -9.46
N PHE A 27 16.81 10.04 -10.61
CA PHE A 27 15.49 10.50 -11.08
C PHE A 27 14.34 10.20 -10.11
N PRO A 28 14.25 9.03 -9.44
CA PRO A 28 13.21 8.80 -8.45
C PRO A 28 13.24 9.83 -7.31
N TRP A 29 14.42 10.19 -6.84
CA TRP A 29 14.61 11.22 -5.83
C TRP A 29 14.18 12.59 -6.35
N LEU A 30 14.62 12.98 -7.55
CA LEU A 30 14.26 14.26 -8.15
C LEU A 30 12.74 14.41 -8.32
N ILE A 31 12.07 13.40 -8.91
CA ILE A 31 10.61 13.42 -9.11
C ILE A 31 9.89 13.50 -7.77
N THR A 32 10.34 12.73 -6.78
CA THR A 32 9.73 12.74 -5.44
C THR A 32 9.94 14.09 -4.75
N CYS A 33 11.12 14.69 -4.84
CA CYS A 33 11.37 16.02 -4.26
C CYS A 33 10.48 17.09 -4.90
N VAL A 34 10.37 17.10 -6.24
CA VAL A 34 9.47 18.03 -6.94
C VAL A 34 8.02 17.76 -6.54
N PHE A 35 7.59 16.50 -6.47
CA PHE A 35 6.26 16.13 -6.01
C PHE A 35 5.95 16.67 -4.61
N VAL A 36 6.87 16.52 -3.65
CA VAL A 36 6.71 17.03 -2.28
C VAL A 36 6.56 18.54 -2.27
N LEU A 37 7.31 19.29 -3.08
CA LEU A 37 7.18 20.75 -3.17
C LEU A 37 5.79 21.17 -3.68
N PHE A 38 5.30 20.52 -4.75
CA PHE A 38 3.97 20.78 -5.27
C PHE A 38 2.86 20.39 -4.28
N ALA A 39 2.99 19.22 -3.65
CA ALA A 39 2.04 18.74 -2.65
C ALA A 39 2.02 19.64 -1.40
N ALA A 40 3.17 20.09 -0.91
CA ALA A 40 3.26 21.02 0.22
C ALA A 40 2.62 22.37 -0.11
N TRP A 41 2.83 22.88 -1.33
CA TRP A 41 2.16 24.10 -1.79
C TRP A 41 0.64 23.93 -1.85
N GLY A 42 0.16 22.79 -2.36
CA GLY A 42 -1.27 22.47 -2.37
C GLY A 42 -1.85 22.34 -0.95
N LEU A 43 -1.13 21.67 -0.04
CA LEU A 43 -1.55 21.50 1.37
C LEU A 43 -1.64 22.83 2.11
N TYR A 44 -0.71 23.76 1.84
CA TYR A 44 -0.76 25.11 2.42
C TYR A 44 -2.03 25.89 2.03
N LYS A 45 -2.62 25.58 0.87
CA LYS A 45 -3.87 26.18 0.39
C LYS A 45 -5.10 25.34 0.67
N HIS A 46 -4.92 24.11 1.15
CA HIS A 46 -6.02 23.17 1.36
C HIS A 46 -6.74 23.46 2.66
N GLU A 47 -8.02 23.79 2.54
CA GLU A 47 -8.94 23.80 3.67
C GLU A 47 -9.40 22.38 3.95
N MET A 48 -9.17 21.90 5.17
CA MET A 48 -9.56 20.55 5.55
C MET A 48 -11.08 20.37 5.41
N TRP A 49 -11.45 19.27 4.79
CA TRP A 49 -12.83 18.88 4.62
C TRP A 49 -13.41 18.39 5.95
N ARG A 50 -14.75 18.40 6.03
CA ARG A 50 -15.49 17.99 7.22
C ARG A 50 -15.15 16.57 7.66
N ASP A 51 -15.02 15.65 6.73
CA ASP A 51 -14.68 14.25 6.95
C ASP A 51 -13.23 14.05 7.43
N GLU A 52 -12.28 14.87 6.96
CA GLU A 52 -10.92 14.89 7.49
C GLU A 52 -10.90 15.38 8.95
N HIS A 53 -11.65 16.45 9.25
CA HIS A 53 -11.81 16.96 10.61
C HIS A 53 -12.49 15.96 11.53
N GLN A 54 -13.59 15.33 11.10
CA GLN A 54 -14.28 14.29 11.88
C GLN A 54 -13.33 13.17 12.25
N THR A 55 -12.56 12.67 11.28
CA THR A 55 -11.59 11.59 11.51
C THR A 55 -10.52 11.98 12.52
N TRP A 56 -10.00 13.22 12.43
CA TRP A 56 -9.04 13.76 13.37
C TRP A 56 -9.62 13.91 14.78
N LEU A 57 -10.81 14.48 14.91
CA LEU A 57 -11.46 14.71 16.20
C LEU A 57 -11.76 13.38 16.89
N SER A 58 -12.29 12.38 16.17
CA SER A 58 -12.47 11.02 16.71
C SER A 58 -11.17 10.44 17.25
N ALA A 59 -10.04 10.63 16.55
CA ALA A 59 -8.74 10.14 16.99
C ALA A 59 -8.12 10.94 18.15
N ARG A 60 -8.31 12.26 18.17
CA ARG A 60 -7.75 13.15 19.20
C ARG A 60 -8.51 13.05 20.52
N ASP A 61 -9.83 12.97 20.45
CA ASP A 61 -10.70 13.04 21.62
C ASP A 61 -10.90 11.65 22.28
N SER A 62 -10.32 10.59 21.70
CA SER A 62 -10.28 9.25 22.31
C SER A 62 -9.14 9.10 23.33
N SER A 63 -9.51 8.86 24.58
CA SER A 63 -8.54 8.71 25.68
C SER A 63 -7.76 7.39 25.55
N THR A 64 -8.48 6.28 25.34
CA THR A 64 -7.93 4.93 25.15
C THR A 64 -8.15 4.43 23.73
N PHE A 65 -7.44 3.36 23.36
CA PHE A 65 -7.67 2.67 22.08
C PHE A 65 -9.08 2.06 21.99
N PHE A 66 -9.65 1.65 23.12
CA PHE A 66 -11.02 1.14 23.16
C PHE A 66 -12.06 2.24 22.91
N ASP A 67 -11.80 3.45 23.44
CA ASP A 67 -12.64 4.62 23.12
C ASP A 67 -12.53 4.98 21.64
N LEU A 68 -11.34 4.88 21.05
CA LEU A 68 -11.15 5.06 19.61
C LEU A 68 -12.05 4.12 18.81
N TYR A 69 -11.98 2.83 19.12
CA TYR A 69 -12.82 1.83 18.45
C TYR A 69 -14.31 2.13 18.58
N LYS A 70 -14.78 2.48 19.79
CA LYS A 70 -16.18 2.86 20.01
C LYS A 70 -16.60 4.11 19.23
N ASN A 71 -15.73 5.11 19.15
CA ASN A 71 -16.01 6.36 18.48
C ASN A 71 -16.03 6.21 16.94
N THR A 72 -15.35 5.20 16.39
CA THR A 72 -15.23 5.01 14.94
C THR A 72 -16.07 3.85 14.40
N ILE A 73 -16.78 3.09 15.24
CA ILE A 73 -17.55 1.91 14.82
C ILE A 73 -18.63 2.24 13.78
N TYR A 74 -19.19 3.46 13.85
CA TYR A 74 -20.22 3.93 12.92
C TYR A 74 -19.66 4.66 11.69
N ASP A 75 -18.34 4.82 11.57
CA ASP A 75 -17.72 5.47 10.41
C ASP A 75 -17.71 4.55 9.17
N GLY A 76 -18.00 3.25 9.33
CA GLY A 76 -18.03 2.27 8.23
C GLY A 76 -16.65 2.01 7.62
N HIS A 77 -15.59 2.31 8.38
CA HIS A 77 -14.21 2.17 7.95
C HIS A 77 -13.39 1.36 8.97
N PRO A 78 -12.46 0.51 8.50
CA PRO A 78 -11.52 -0.14 9.39
C PRO A 78 -10.66 0.86 10.18
N ILE A 79 -10.22 0.46 11.37
CA ILE A 79 -9.62 1.36 12.37
C ILE A 79 -8.17 1.76 12.06
N LEU A 80 -7.50 1.19 11.04
CA LEU A 80 -6.05 1.38 10.85
C LEU A 80 -5.67 2.87 10.69
N TRP A 81 -6.40 3.60 9.86
CA TRP A 81 -6.15 5.03 9.66
C TRP A 81 -6.37 5.83 10.94
N HIS A 82 -7.47 5.58 11.66
CA HIS A 82 -7.75 6.19 12.95
C HIS A 82 -6.70 5.84 14.01
N SER A 83 -6.15 4.61 13.97
CA SER A 83 -5.12 4.15 14.88
C SER A 83 -3.81 4.90 14.67
N VAL A 84 -3.43 5.14 13.41
CA VAL A 84 -2.28 6.00 13.09
C VAL A 84 -2.51 7.40 13.64
N LEU A 85 -3.66 8.02 13.36
CA LEU A 85 -3.94 9.37 13.85
C LEU A 85 -3.97 9.45 15.38
N TRP A 86 -4.50 8.43 16.06
CA TRP A 86 -4.57 8.36 17.51
C TRP A 86 -3.18 8.29 18.17
N ILE A 87 -2.23 7.59 17.55
CA ILE A 87 -0.84 7.57 18.04
C ILE A 87 -0.24 8.99 17.97
N PHE A 88 -0.44 9.69 16.86
CA PHE A 88 0.09 11.03 16.66
C PHE A 88 -0.67 12.11 17.43
N SER A 89 -1.93 11.89 17.77
CA SER A 89 -2.71 12.81 18.61
C SER A 89 -2.17 12.90 20.04
N LYS A 90 -1.41 11.90 20.49
CA LYS A 90 -0.68 11.95 21.78
C LYS A 90 0.53 12.89 21.75
N LEU A 91 1.01 13.27 20.56
CA LEU A 91 2.15 14.17 20.38
C LEU A 91 1.72 15.62 20.19
N THR A 92 0.59 15.86 19.51
CA THR A 92 0.09 17.20 19.22
C THR A 92 -1.42 17.22 19.04
N SER A 93 -2.04 18.34 19.41
CA SER A 93 -3.46 18.63 19.17
C SER A 93 -3.72 19.36 17.85
N ASN A 94 -2.66 19.76 17.14
CA ASN A 94 -2.75 20.49 15.88
C ASN A 94 -3.09 19.56 14.71
N TYR A 95 -4.15 19.88 13.97
CA TYR A 95 -4.62 19.09 12.82
C TYR A 95 -3.60 19.02 11.67
N LEU A 96 -2.63 19.94 11.59
CA LEU A 96 -1.57 19.91 10.58
C LEU A 96 -0.83 18.57 10.56
N ILE A 97 -0.80 17.86 11.69
CA ILE A 97 -0.19 16.52 11.75
C ILE A 97 -0.86 15.52 10.80
N VAL A 98 -2.17 15.64 10.58
CA VAL A 98 -2.94 14.77 9.68
C VAL A 98 -2.46 14.93 8.24
N GLN A 99 -2.30 16.19 7.81
CA GLN A 99 -1.77 16.54 6.49
C GLN A 99 -0.32 16.09 6.32
N VAL A 100 0.52 16.25 7.35
CA VAL A 100 1.91 15.80 7.34
C VAL A 100 2.01 14.28 7.24
N ILE A 101 1.21 13.53 8.00
CA ILE A 101 1.17 12.06 7.92
C ILE A 101 0.76 11.62 6.52
N ASN A 102 -0.30 12.21 5.96
CA ASN A 102 -0.75 11.85 4.63
C ASN A 102 0.29 12.19 3.55
N LEU A 103 0.98 13.34 3.69
CA LEU A 103 2.10 13.71 2.82
C LEU A 103 3.24 12.70 2.90
N VAL A 104 3.58 12.18 4.08
CA VAL A 104 4.60 11.13 4.23
C VAL A 104 4.18 9.85 3.50
N PHE A 105 2.91 9.45 3.61
CA PHE A 105 2.40 8.27 2.88
C PHE A 105 2.42 8.47 1.36
N ALA A 106 1.96 9.62 0.88
CA ALA A 106 2.02 9.99 -0.53
C ALA A 106 3.45 10.04 -1.07
N THR A 107 4.37 10.63 -0.30
CA THR A 107 5.80 10.70 -0.64
C THR A 107 6.39 9.30 -0.77
N GLY A 108 6.11 8.42 0.19
CA GLY A 108 6.51 7.02 0.13
C GLY A 108 5.93 6.32 -1.10
N CYS A 109 4.67 6.57 -1.42
CA CYS A 109 3.97 6.00 -2.56
C CYS A 109 4.64 6.40 -3.89
N VAL A 110 4.85 7.69 -4.10
CA VAL A 110 5.52 8.24 -5.28
C VAL A 110 6.97 7.76 -5.37
N PHE A 111 7.70 7.71 -4.26
CA PHE A 111 9.06 7.21 -4.24
C PHE A 111 9.13 5.74 -4.66
N LEU A 112 8.30 4.87 -4.07
CA LEU A 112 8.26 3.45 -4.40
C LEU A 112 7.86 3.22 -5.86
N LEU A 113 6.87 3.97 -6.36
CA LEU A 113 6.45 3.95 -7.76
C LEU A 113 7.64 4.28 -8.66
N ASN A 114 8.32 5.39 -8.41
CA ASN A 114 9.42 5.84 -9.25
C ASN A 114 10.63 4.90 -9.18
N ARG A 115 10.93 4.34 -8.00
CA ARG A 115 12.09 3.47 -7.77
C ARG A 115 11.92 2.06 -8.32
N TYR A 116 10.76 1.44 -8.12
CA TYR A 116 10.57 0.01 -8.36
C TYR A 116 9.70 -0.33 -9.57
N SER A 117 8.93 0.63 -10.10
CA SER A 117 8.08 0.36 -11.27
C SER A 117 8.92 0.13 -12.54
N PRO A 118 8.55 -0.84 -13.39
CA PRO A 118 9.19 -1.07 -14.68
C PRO A 118 8.76 -0.06 -15.77
N LEU A 119 7.86 0.87 -15.45
CA LEU A 119 7.34 1.84 -16.42
C LEU A 119 8.43 2.81 -16.93
N PRO A 120 8.30 3.35 -18.15
CA PRO A 120 9.14 4.44 -18.63
C PRO A 120 9.01 5.71 -17.76
N LEU A 121 10.08 6.50 -17.68
CA LEU A 121 10.17 7.67 -16.81
C LEU A 121 9.01 8.67 -17.00
N ILE A 122 8.64 8.94 -18.24
CA ILE A 122 7.54 9.86 -18.57
C ILE A 122 6.23 9.43 -17.93
N TRP A 123 5.91 8.13 -17.98
CA TRP A 123 4.69 7.59 -17.37
C TRP A 123 4.73 7.67 -15.85
N LYS A 124 5.89 7.40 -15.23
CA LYS A 124 6.01 7.55 -13.78
C LYS A 124 5.82 9.00 -13.34
N ALA A 125 6.39 9.96 -14.07
CA ALA A 125 6.20 11.37 -13.82
C ALA A 125 4.73 11.79 -14.01
N MET A 126 4.10 11.43 -15.13
CA MET A 126 2.69 11.73 -15.40
C MET A 126 1.75 11.15 -14.34
N ILE A 127 2.00 9.92 -13.87
CA ILE A 127 1.22 9.32 -12.78
C ILE A 127 1.44 10.09 -11.48
N SER A 128 2.70 10.40 -11.13
CA SER A 128 3.06 11.11 -9.90
C SER A 128 2.40 12.50 -9.83
N PHE A 129 2.33 13.21 -10.96
CA PHE A 129 1.70 14.53 -11.07
C PHE A 129 0.27 14.49 -11.60
N SER A 130 -0.39 13.32 -11.56
CA SER A 130 -1.79 13.20 -11.94
C SER A 130 -2.70 13.79 -10.88
N TYR A 131 -3.93 14.14 -11.28
CA TYR A 131 -4.97 14.62 -10.38
C TYR A 131 -5.17 13.69 -9.16
N PHE A 132 -5.23 12.37 -9.38
CA PHE A 132 -5.45 11.42 -8.29
C PHE A 132 -4.29 11.37 -7.30
N PHE A 133 -3.05 11.31 -7.77
CA PHE A 133 -1.89 11.24 -6.89
C PHE A 133 -1.68 12.55 -6.13
N LEU A 134 -1.76 13.69 -6.81
CA LEU A 134 -1.55 14.99 -6.16
C LEU A 134 -2.73 15.36 -5.26
N TYR A 135 -3.96 15.25 -5.73
CA TYR A 135 -5.11 15.80 -5.02
C TYR A 135 -5.79 14.77 -4.14
N GLU A 136 -6.41 13.74 -4.73
CA GLU A 136 -7.25 12.77 -4.03
C GLU A 136 -6.50 11.95 -2.96
N TYR A 137 -5.24 11.59 -3.24
CA TYR A 137 -4.45 10.73 -2.36
C TYR A 137 -3.42 11.47 -1.51
N THR A 138 -3.22 12.78 -1.73
CA THR A 138 -2.22 13.56 -0.97
C THR A 138 -2.81 14.79 -0.31
N ILE A 139 -3.53 15.64 -1.05
CA ILE A 139 -4.14 16.84 -0.46
C ILE A 139 -5.27 16.46 0.50
N ILE A 140 -6.20 15.62 0.05
CA ILE A 140 -7.29 15.14 0.88
C ILE A 140 -6.77 14.01 1.79
N SER A 141 -6.66 14.31 3.09
CA SER A 141 -6.00 13.45 4.08
C SER A 141 -6.92 12.36 4.62
N ARG A 142 -7.16 11.35 3.78
CA ARG A 142 -7.98 10.17 4.11
C ARG A 142 -7.19 8.86 4.03
N CYS A 143 -7.83 7.78 4.46
CA CYS A 143 -7.25 6.43 4.49
C CYS A 143 -6.79 5.90 3.11
N TYR A 144 -7.23 6.51 2.00
CA TYR A 144 -6.88 6.08 0.65
C TYR A 144 -5.41 6.30 0.29
N GLY A 145 -4.77 7.36 0.80
CA GLY A 145 -3.33 7.59 0.59
C GLY A 145 -2.48 6.46 1.16
N LEU A 146 -2.82 6.02 2.38
CA LEU A 146 -2.23 4.83 3.01
C LEU A 146 -2.52 3.55 2.21
N GLY A 147 -3.77 3.35 1.76
CA GLY A 147 -4.14 2.20 0.93
C GLY A 147 -3.31 2.11 -0.34
N LEU A 148 -3.13 3.23 -1.05
CA LEU A 148 -2.34 3.28 -2.28
C LEU A 148 -0.85 2.97 -2.03
N LEU A 149 -0.27 3.53 -0.95
CA LEU A 149 1.09 3.19 -0.53
C LEU A 149 1.27 1.68 -0.34
N LEU A 150 0.33 1.03 0.34
CA LEU A 150 0.38 -0.41 0.60
C LEU A 150 0.25 -1.24 -0.69
N VAL A 151 -0.59 -0.82 -1.63
CA VAL A 151 -0.70 -1.46 -2.95
C VAL A 151 0.61 -1.36 -3.73
N ILE A 152 1.24 -0.18 -3.79
CA ILE A 152 2.51 -0.01 -4.50
C ILE A 152 3.64 -0.79 -3.80
N ALA A 153 3.66 -0.80 -2.46
CA ALA A 153 4.60 -1.61 -1.70
C ALA A 153 4.44 -3.12 -1.97
N LEU A 154 3.21 -3.62 -2.05
CA LEU A 154 2.92 -5.01 -2.44
C LEU A 154 3.48 -5.31 -3.82
N CYS A 155 3.18 -4.47 -4.81
CA CYS A 155 3.70 -4.63 -6.17
C CYS A 155 5.24 -4.66 -6.22
N ALA A 156 5.90 -3.80 -5.45
CA ALA A 156 7.37 -3.75 -5.39
C ALA A 156 7.98 -5.02 -4.78
N VAL A 157 7.34 -5.60 -3.75
CA VAL A 157 7.84 -6.80 -3.05
C VAL A 157 7.38 -8.09 -3.71
N TYR A 158 6.35 -8.07 -4.57
CA TYR A 158 5.72 -9.25 -5.16
C TYR A 158 6.70 -10.17 -5.91
N SER A 159 7.71 -9.60 -6.59
CA SER A 159 8.76 -10.38 -7.26
C SER A 159 9.57 -11.26 -6.29
N LYS A 160 9.70 -10.83 -5.03
CA LYS A 160 10.43 -11.49 -3.94
C LYS A 160 9.52 -12.19 -2.93
N ARG A 161 8.26 -12.48 -3.30
CA ARG A 161 7.25 -13.10 -2.41
C ARG A 161 7.70 -14.40 -1.75
N TRP A 162 8.54 -15.19 -2.43
CA TRP A 162 9.08 -16.45 -1.89
C TRP A 162 10.20 -16.24 -0.87
N GLU A 163 10.98 -15.17 -1.02
CA GLU A 163 12.08 -14.80 -0.12
C GLU A 163 11.56 -14.04 1.11
N ARG A 164 10.55 -13.19 0.92
CA ARG A 164 10.01 -12.28 1.94
C ARG A 164 8.49 -12.45 2.15
N PRO A 165 7.99 -13.67 2.41
CA PRO A 165 6.56 -13.95 2.56
C PRO A 165 5.93 -13.16 3.71
N TRP A 166 6.65 -12.99 4.81
CA TRP A 166 6.18 -12.23 5.98
C TRP A 166 5.88 -10.76 5.67
N LEU A 167 6.69 -10.12 4.82
CA LEU A 167 6.42 -8.74 4.41
C LEU A 167 5.14 -8.67 3.57
N VAL A 168 4.93 -9.62 2.65
CA VAL A 168 3.70 -9.69 1.86
C VAL A 168 2.49 -9.93 2.77
N ALA A 169 2.62 -10.79 3.78
CA ALA A 169 1.56 -11.09 4.74
C ALA A 169 1.13 -9.85 5.53
N ILE A 170 2.11 -9.12 6.08
CA ILE A 170 1.86 -7.88 6.83
C ILE A 170 1.21 -6.83 5.91
N LEU A 171 1.72 -6.67 4.69
CA LEU A 171 1.15 -5.71 3.75
C LEU A 171 -0.28 -6.05 3.34
N LEU A 172 -0.60 -7.33 3.12
CA LEU A 172 -1.98 -7.78 2.84
C LEU A 172 -2.91 -7.55 4.03
N PHE A 173 -2.44 -7.84 5.24
CA PHE A 173 -3.19 -7.61 6.46
C PHE A 173 -3.49 -6.12 6.66
N LEU A 174 -2.48 -5.27 6.54
CA LEU A 174 -2.64 -3.82 6.66
C LEU A 174 -3.53 -3.26 5.57
N LEU A 175 -3.36 -3.71 4.31
CA LEU A 175 -4.18 -3.26 3.19
C LEU A 175 -5.65 -3.63 3.39
N ALA A 176 -5.92 -4.83 3.93
CA ALA A 176 -7.29 -5.22 4.24
C ALA A 176 -7.93 -4.28 5.27
N ASN A 177 -7.15 -3.74 6.21
CA ASN A 177 -7.60 -2.87 7.28
C ASN A 177 -7.51 -1.37 6.93
N THR A 178 -7.34 -0.95 5.68
CA THR A 178 -7.40 0.50 5.34
C THR A 178 -8.81 0.98 5.03
N SER A 179 -9.56 0.23 4.22
CA SER A 179 -10.87 0.60 3.69
C SER A 179 -11.52 -0.63 3.05
N VAL A 180 -12.81 -0.55 2.70
CA VAL A 180 -13.50 -1.60 1.92
C VAL A 180 -12.77 -1.89 0.60
N TYR A 181 -12.27 -0.86 -0.08
CA TYR A 181 -11.49 -1.04 -1.31
C TYR A 181 -10.16 -1.74 -1.04
N GLY A 182 -9.49 -1.42 0.07
CA GLY A 182 -8.28 -2.12 0.51
C GLY A 182 -8.55 -3.60 0.81
N MET A 183 -9.66 -3.92 1.48
CA MET A 183 -10.11 -5.29 1.70
C MET A 183 -10.31 -6.06 0.39
N ILE A 184 -11.01 -5.48 -0.59
CA ILE A 184 -11.23 -6.10 -1.90
C ILE A 184 -9.88 -6.31 -2.62
N LEU A 185 -9.01 -5.31 -2.64
CA LEU A 185 -7.69 -5.43 -3.27
C LEU A 185 -6.82 -6.48 -2.58
N SER A 186 -6.85 -6.56 -1.25
CA SER A 186 -6.13 -7.58 -0.48
C SER A 186 -6.59 -8.99 -0.85
N LEU A 187 -7.91 -9.20 -1.02
CA LEU A 187 -8.46 -10.45 -1.53
C LEU A 187 -7.99 -10.75 -2.96
N CYS A 188 -7.99 -9.76 -3.87
CA CYS A 188 -7.49 -9.95 -5.23
C CYS A 188 -6.00 -10.35 -5.25
N PHE A 189 -5.14 -9.66 -4.50
CA PHE A 189 -3.73 -10.00 -4.41
C PHE A 189 -3.51 -11.37 -3.75
N GLY A 190 -4.26 -11.69 -2.70
CA GLY A 190 -4.26 -13.01 -2.07
C GLY A 190 -4.67 -14.12 -3.05
N GLY A 191 -5.70 -13.88 -3.86
CA GLY A 191 -6.13 -14.79 -4.92
C GLY A 191 -5.05 -15.02 -5.98
N VAL A 192 -4.36 -13.96 -6.41
CA VAL A 192 -3.23 -14.06 -7.33
C VAL A 192 -2.09 -14.89 -6.73
N ILE A 193 -1.76 -14.67 -5.45
CA ILE A 193 -0.73 -15.45 -4.74
C ILE A 193 -1.14 -16.92 -4.59
N PHE A 194 -2.43 -17.18 -4.36
CA PHE A 194 -2.97 -18.54 -4.29
C PHE A 194 -2.88 -19.26 -5.64
N LEU A 195 -3.26 -18.60 -6.74
CA LEU A 195 -3.13 -19.16 -8.09
C LEU A 195 -1.66 -19.46 -8.42
N ASP A 196 -0.76 -18.52 -8.10
CA ASP A 196 0.68 -18.73 -8.23
C ASP A 196 1.18 -19.95 -7.48
N LEU A 197 0.68 -20.17 -6.25
CA LEU A 197 1.00 -21.33 -5.45
C LEU A 197 0.54 -22.61 -6.16
N VAL A 198 -0.71 -22.66 -6.61
CA VAL A 198 -1.28 -23.82 -7.31
C VAL A 198 -0.48 -24.19 -8.56
N PHE A 199 -0.09 -23.20 -9.37
CA PHE A 199 0.67 -23.44 -10.61
C PHE A 199 2.13 -23.82 -10.37
N THR A 200 2.77 -23.30 -9.33
CA THR A 200 4.22 -23.48 -9.09
C THR A 200 4.55 -24.43 -7.92
N TRP A 201 3.55 -25.05 -7.30
CA TRP A 201 3.72 -25.87 -6.09
C TRP A 201 4.73 -26.99 -6.24
N LYS A 202 4.79 -27.65 -7.41
CA LYS A 202 5.72 -28.76 -7.66
C LYS A 202 7.18 -28.31 -7.60
N ASP A 203 7.47 -27.09 -8.03
CA ASP A 203 8.81 -26.54 -8.09
C ASP A 203 9.24 -25.89 -6.75
N ASN A 204 8.26 -25.46 -5.93
CA ASN A 204 8.51 -24.63 -4.75
C ASN A 204 8.04 -25.25 -3.41
N LYS A 205 8.01 -26.59 -3.28
CA LYS A 205 7.51 -27.29 -2.08
C LYS A 205 8.04 -26.76 -0.74
N ALA A 206 9.33 -26.39 -0.68
CA ALA A 206 9.97 -25.90 0.54
C ALA A 206 9.40 -24.55 1.03
N HIS A 207 8.84 -23.74 0.12
CA HIS A 207 8.30 -22.41 0.42
C HIS A 207 6.77 -22.40 0.53
N THR A 208 6.09 -23.47 0.15
CA THR A 208 4.62 -23.60 0.18
C THR A 208 4.02 -23.22 1.52
N TRP A 209 4.55 -23.74 2.62
CA TRP A 209 3.99 -23.48 3.95
C TRP A 209 4.07 -21.98 4.32
N LYS A 210 5.13 -21.27 3.90
CA LYS A 210 5.29 -19.83 4.13
C LYS A 210 4.29 -18.99 3.33
N ILE A 211 3.93 -19.44 2.13
CA ILE A 211 2.89 -18.77 1.34
C ILE A 211 1.50 -19.08 1.90
N LEU A 212 1.26 -20.30 2.37
CA LEU A 212 0.01 -20.62 3.06
C LEU A 212 -0.16 -19.77 4.33
N THR A 213 0.88 -19.59 5.14
CA THR A 213 0.80 -18.69 6.30
C THR A 213 0.55 -17.24 5.89
N THR A 214 1.14 -16.79 4.78
CA THR A 214 0.88 -15.46 4.20
C THR A 214 -0.59 -15.27 3.84
N LEU A 215 -1.19 -16.27 3.17
CA LEU A 215 -2.60 -16.24 2.80
C LEU A 215 -3.51 -16.27 4.03
N VAL A 216 -3.20 -17.09 5.03
CA VAL A 216 -3.96 -17.13 6.29
C VAL A 216 -3.91 -15.79 7.01
N ILE A 217 -2.74 -15.14 7.11
CA ILE A 217 -2.62 -13.82 7.73
C ILE A 217 -3.42 -12.76 6.94
N GLY A 218 -3.36 -12.79 5.61
CA GLY A 218 -4.18 -11.91 4.76
C GLY A 218 -5.67 -12.11 5.00
N LEU A 219 -6.14 -13.37 5.08
CA LEU A 219 -7.53 -13.70 5.36
C LEU A 219 -7.97 -13.26 6.76
N ILE A 220 -7.12 -13.41 7.78
CA ILE A 220 -7.39 -12.87 9.11
C ILE A 220 -7.60 -11.36 9.04
N GLY A 221 -6.77 -10.65 8.25
CA GLY A 221 -6.93 -9.22 8.02
C GLY A 221 -8.28 -8.86 7.40
N VAL A 222 -8.75 -9.65 6.43
CA VAL A 222 -10.07 -9.46 5.79
C VAL A 222 -11.22 -9.71 6.78
N VAL A 223 -11.16 -10.81 7.54
CA VAL A 223 -12.19 -11.13 8.56
C VAL A 223 -12.25 -10.04 9.62
N LEU A 224 -11.09 -9.56 10.07
CA LEU A 224 -10.99 -8.48 11.04
C LEU A 224 -11.57 -7.18 10.47
N SER A 225 -11.24 -6.82 9.23
CA SER A 225 -11.82 -5.66 8.55
C SER A 225 -13.33 -5.76 8.44
N PHE A 226 -13.87 -6.94 8.11
CA PHE A 226 -15.30 -7.16 8.00
C PHE A 226 -16.00 -6.94 9.34
N TYR A 227 -15.43 -7.46 10.43
CA TYR A 227 -15.94 -7.26 11.79
C TYR A 227 -15.90 -5.79 12.23
N GLN A 228 -14.89 -5.02 11.79
CA GLN A 228 -14.81 -3.60 12.12
C GLN A 228 -15.80 -2.72 11.34
N ILE A 229 -16.15 -3.11 10.11
CA ILE A 229 -17.08 -2.35 9.27
C ILE A 229 -18.54 -2.66 9.62
N TYR A 230 -18.81 -3.89 10.05
CA TYR A 230 -20.16 -4.32 10.42
C TYR A 230 -20.45 -3.95 11.89
N PRO A 231 -21.40 -3.04 12.17
CA PRO A 231 -21.72 -2.59 13.53
C PRO A 231 -22.37 -3.66 14.41
#